data_AF-A0A0F9UK01-F1
#
_entry.id   AF-A0A0F9UK01-F1
#
_cell.length_a   1.000
_cell.length_b   1.000
_cell.length_c   1.000
_cell.angle_alpha   90.00
_cell.angle_beta   90.00
_cell.angle_gamma   90.00
#
_symmetry.space_group_name_H-M   'P 1'
#
loop_
_entity.id
_entity.type
_entity.pdbx_description
1 polymer ?
#
loop_
_entity_poly.entity_id
_entity_poly.type
_entity_poly.pdbx_seq_one_letter_code
_entity_poly.pdbx_strand_id
1 'polypeptide(L)'
;MISRPPSNEIDHVVLPFASLDEARGLFTKLGFTVAPDAVHPFGTGNACVFFADGTYFEPLAIADPAAYEAAKSAGNLFVARDAGFRSRHGLPSISAIAFRSADALGDRASLAEKGVGEVELVEFSRNFRTPAGEDASVSFRLAFARAEPDPHVSFFFCQPLHAKAPDRSALTRHPNGVSGLARIVLSAHSPDKSRELLTAVSDARADKGSHGGLCFDLANTMLHVISDTSLVEEYGAEPNPSGGLCVRGIVLSVSDMAATRACLAAGGCSPGMIGGRLVVPFGADGSFIAFEESPV
;
A
#
# COMPACT_ATOMS: atom_id res chain seq x y z
N MET A 1 32.27 1.92 3.09
CA MET A 1 31.16 1.37 3.90
C MET A 1 30.25 0.66 2.93
N ILE A 2 30.04 -0.65 3.08
CA ILE A 2 29.16 -1.41 2.19
C ILE A 2 27.74 -1.03 2.60
N SER A 3 26.99 -0.35 1.73
CA SER A 3 25.57 -0.08 1.96
C SER A 3 24.87 -1.43 2.08
N ARG A 4 24.06 -1.58 3.14
CA ARG A 4 23.21 -2.75 3.28
C ARG A 4 22.10 -2.62 2.23
N PRO A 5 21.75 -3.70 1.51
CA PRO A 5 20.70 -3.61 0.51
C PRO A 5 19.37 -3.16 1.12
N PRO A 6 18.51 -2.50 0.34
CA PRO A 6 17.17 -2.15 0.78
C PRO A 6 16.43 -3.36 1.33
N SER A 7 15.55 -3.14 2.31
CA SER A 7 14.76 -4.25 2.84
C SER A 7 13.75 -4.70 1.79
N ASN A 8 13.86 -5.96 1.39
CA ASN A 8 13.00 -6.61 0.42
C ASN A 8 11.66 -7.06 1.05
N GLU A 9 11.02 -6.18 1.82
CA GLU A 9 9.78 -6.43 2.57
C GLU A 9 8.82 -5.26 2.39
N ILE A 10 7.53 -5.57 2.19
CA ILE A 10 6.48 -4.55 2.23
C ILE A 10 6.15 -4.21 3.68
N ASP A 11 6.02 -2.91 3.97
CA ASP A 11 5.46 -2.42 5.22
C ASP A 11 3.95 -2.21 5.07
N HIS A 12 3.53 -1.42 4.09
CA HIS A 12 2.12 -1.11 3.85
C HIS A 12 1.84 -0.63 2.43
N VAL A 13 0.54 -0.52 2.13
CA VAL A 13 0.02 0.14 0.94
C VAL A 13 -0.84 1.32 1.33
N VAL A 14 -0.70 2.44 0.61
CA VAL A 14 -1.44 3.68 0.87
C VAL A 14 -2.64 3.76 -0.05
N LEU A 15 -3.81 3.98 0.53
CA LEU A 15 -5.09 4.02 -0.19
C LEU A 15 -5.78 5.38 0.03
N PRO A 16 -5.70 6.32 -0.92
CA PRO A 16 -6.41 7.58 -0.79
C PRO A 16 -7.94 7.40 -0.84
N PHE A 17 -8.64 8.00 0.12
CA PHE A 17 -10.10 8.13 0.18
C PHE A 17 -10.52 9.60 0.20
N ALA A 18 -11.81 9.88 -0.05
CA ALA A 18 -12.33 11.24 0.11
C ALA A 18 -12.43 11.63 1.59
N SER A 19 -12.72 10.66 2.48
CA SER A 19 -12.74 10.84 3.94
C SER A 19 -12.34 9.57 4.69
N LEU A 20 -11.92 9.70 5.96
CA LEU A 20 -11.65 8.53 6.81
C LEU A 20 -12.92 7.76 7.18
N ASP A 21 -14.07 8.44 7.26
CA ASP A 21 -15.37 7.79 7.51
C ASP A 21 -15.75 6.86 6.35
N GLU A 22 -15.54 7.29 5.11
CA GLU A 22 -15.74 6.46 3.92
C GLU A 22 -14.84 5.22 3.96
N ALA A 23 -13.54 5.42 4.22
CA ALA A 23 -12.59 4.32 4.35
C ALA A 23 -13.00 3.32 5.42
N ARG A 24 -13.32 3.81 6.62
CA ARG A 24 -13.75 2.98 7.75
C ARG A 24 -15.02 2.22 7.41
N GLY A 25 -16.01 2.89 6.81
CA GLY A 25 -17.25 2.26 6.36
C GLY A 25 -17.02 1.12 5.37
N LEU A 26 -16.13 1.32 4.38
CA LEU A 26 -15.75 0.29 3.42
C LEU A 26 -15.09 -0.90 4.13
N PHE A 27 -14.00 -0.68 4.87
CA PHE A 27 -13.24 -1.77 5.47
C PHE A 27 -14.01 -2.51 6.56
N THR A 28 -14.84 -1.83 7.35
CA THR A 28 -15.73 -2.50 8.31
C THR A 28 -16.76 -3.39 7.60
N LYS A 29 -17.36 -2.97 6.49
CA LYS A 29 -18.25 -3.83 5.69
C LYS A 29 -17.53 -5.05 5.12
N LEU A 30 -16.26 -4.92 4.77
CA LEU A 30 -15.44 -6.04 4.33
C LEU A 30 -14.94 -6.93 5.48
N GLY A 31 -15.37 -6.67 6.72
CA GLY A 31 -15.05 -7.49 7.88
C GLY A 31 -13.65 -7.26 8.44
N PHE A 32 -13.05 -6.08 8.22
CA PHE A 32 -11.79 -5.69 8.84
C PHE A 32 -11.98 -4.97 10.17
N THR A 33 -11.01 -5.15 11.05
CA THR A 33 -10.83 -4.35 12.27
C THR A 33 -10.02 -3.11 11.91
N VAL A 34 -10.65 -1.94 12.00
CA VAL A 34 -10.04 -0.66 11.60
C VAL A 34 -9.55 0.09 12.85
N ALA A 35 -8.28 0.48 12.87
CA ALA A 35 -7.69 1.24 13.97
C ALA A 35 -8.38 2.60 14.17
N PRO A 36 -8.25 3.24 15.34
CA PRO A 36 -8.62 4.65 15.52
C PRO A 36 -7.88 5.56 14.56
N ASP A 37 -8.50 6.69 14.22
CA ASP A 37 -7.88 7.68 13.34
C ASP A 37 -6.60 8.24 13.97
N ALA A 38 -5.61 8.50 13.13
CA ALA A 38 -4.45 9.29 13.49
C ALA A 38 -4.20 10.40 12.46
N VAL A 39 -3.65 11.52 12.92
CA VAL A 39 -3.38 12.68 12.09
C VAL A 39 -1.87 12.89 11.98
N HIS A 40 -1.39 13.03 10.75
CA HIS A 40 -0.02 13.42 10.46
C HIS A 40 0.16 14.92 10.68
N PRO A 41 1.37 15.38 11.08
CA PRO A 41 1.63 16.80 11.28
C PRO A 41 1.55 17.64 9.99
N PHE A 42 1.47 16.98 8.83
CA PHE A 42 1.30 17.59 7.51
C PHE A 42 -0.14 17.47 6.96
N GLY A 43 -1.12 17.22 7.83
CA GLY A 43 -2.54 17.42 7.55
C GLY A 43 -3.30 16.26 6.91
N THR A 44 -2.64 15.18 6.49
CA THR A 44 -3.36 13.93 6.21
C THR A 44 -3.68 13.18 7.50
N GLY A 45 -4.71 12.35 7.48
CA GLY A 45 -4.98 11.37 8.53
C GLY A 45 -5.13 9.97 7.94
N ASN A 46 -5.02 8.96 8.79
CA ASN A 46 -5.19 7.57 8.42
C ASN A 46 -6.10 6.78 9.37
N ALA A 47 -6.66 5.70 8.84
CA ALA A 47 -7.49 4.73 9.57
C ALA A 47 -6.96 3.31 9.30
N CYS A 48 -5.77 2.99 9.81
CA CYS A 48 -5.03 1.79 9.42
C CYS A 48 -5.77 0.47 9.67
N VAL A 49 -5.51 -0.53 8.82
CA VAL A 49 -5.93 -1.92 9.01
C VAL A 49 -4.68 -2.79 9.06
N PHE A 50 -4.35 -3.32 10.24
CA PHE A 50 -3.11 -4.07 10.47
C PHE A 50 -3.32 -5.57 10.29
N PHE A 51 -2.37 -6.27 9.68
CA PHE A 51 -2.42 -7.73 9.49
C PHE A 51 -1.44 -8.47 10.40
N ALA A 52 -1.64 -9.78 10.57
CA ALA A 52 -0.84 -10.59 11.49
C ALA A 52 0.59 -10.82 11.01
N ASP A 53 0.84 -10.76 9.70
CA ASP A 53 2.18 -10.79 9.09
C ASP A 53 2.97 -9.47 9.24
N GLY A 54 2.37 -8.47 9.89
CA GLY A 54 2.97 -7.17 10.13
C GLY A 54 2.83 -6.17 8.98
N THR A 55 2.23 -6.55 7.85
CA THR A 55 1.83 -5.61 6.80
C THR A 55 0.51 -4.91 7.17
N TYR A 56 0.19 -3.80 6.51
CA TYR A 56 -1.07 -3.10 6.76
C TYR A 56 -1.56 -2.27 5.58
N PHE A 57 -2.84 -1.91 5.63
CA PHE A 57 -3.41 -0.86 4.81
C PHE A 57 -3.32 0.47 5.55
N GLU A 58 -2.94 1.51 4.82
CA GLU A 58 -3.06 2.90 5.25
C GLU A 58 -4.11 3.61 4.40
N PRO A 59 -5.41 3.51 4.75
CA PRO A 59 -6.42 4.40 4.20
C PRO A 59 -6.09 5.83 4.60
N LEU A 60 -6.06 6.74 3.64
CA LEU A 60 -5.51 8.08 3.80
C LEU A 60 -6.50 9.14 3.29
N ALA A 61 -6.80 10.14 4.11
CA ALA A 61 -7.60 11.29 3.70
C ALA A 61 -6.98 12.61 4.21
N ILE A 62 -7.45 13.73 3.68
CA ILE A 62 -7.06 15.06 4.18
C ILE A 62 -7.88 15.33 5.45
N ALA A 63 -7.22 15.33 6.61
CA ALA A 63 -7.85 15.50 7.92
C ALA A 63 -7.77 16.97 8.41
N ASP A 64 -6.69 17.67 8.09
CA ASP A 64 -6.50 19.10 8.32
C ASP A 64 -6.09 19.78 7.00
N PRO A 65 -7.05 20.39 6.28
CA PRO A 65 -6.78 21.05 5.00
C PRO A 65 -5.77 22.20 5.11
N ALA A 66 -5.73 22.92 6.23
CA ALA A 66 -4.81 24.05 6.40
C ALA A 66 -3.37 23.56 6.54
N ALA A 67 -3.15 22.55 7.38
CA ALA A 67 -1.83 21.91 7.52
C ALA A 67 -1.40 21.22 6.21
N TYR A 68 -2.33 20.62 5.48
CA TYR A 68 -2.07 19.98 4.19
C TYR A 68 -1.59 21.00 3.14
N GLU A 69 -2.30 22.11 2.95
CA GLU A 69 -1.90 23.14 1.98
C GLU A 69 -0.60 23.84 2.39
N ALA A 70 -0.36 24.03 3.69
CA ALA A 70 0.91 24.55 4.19
C ALA A 70 2.08 23.59 3.88
N ALA A 71 1.91 22.30 4.15
CA ALA A 71 2.93 21.28 3.86
C ALA A 71 3.20 21.14 2.35
N LYS A 72 2.15 21.18 1.54
CA LYS A 72 2.25 21.20 0.07
C LYS A 72 3.05 22.40 -0.42
N SER A 73 2.74 23.59 0.08
CA SER A 73 3.43 24.84 -0.26
C SER A 73 4.89 24.84 0.19
N ALA A 74 5.20 24.15 1.29
CA ALA A 74 6.55 23.95 1.79
C ALA A 74 7.33 22.85 1.04
N GLY A 75 6.74 22.21 0.03
CA GLY A 75 7.39 21.17 -0.76
C GLY A 75 7.53 19.83 -0.03
N ASN A 76 6.67 19.53 0.95
CA ASN A 76 6.64 18.21 1.57
C ASN A 76 6.37 17.14 0.50
N LEU A 77 7.33 16.25 0.27
CA LEU A 77 7.29 15.31 -0.85
C LEU A 77 6.12 14.33 -0.76
N PHE A 78 5.78 13.84 0.44
CA PHE A 78 4.63 12.93 0.61
C PHE A 78 3.31 13.64 0.23
N VAL A 79 3.12 14.86 0.72
CA VAL A 79 1.93 15.67 0.39
C VAL A 79 1.89 16.04 -1.09
N ALA A 80 3.03 16.38 -1.69
CA ALA A 80 3.11 16.67 -3.12
C ALA A 80 2.71 15.45 -3.98
N ARG A 81 3.14 14.25 -3.59
CA ARG A 81 2.76 12.98 -4.24
C ARG A 81 1.28 12.69 -4.09
N ASP A 82 0.74 12.79 -2.87
CA ASP A 82 -0.68 12.57 -2.59
C ASP A 82 -1.55 13.58 -3.36
N ALA A 83 -1.21 14.87 -3.36
CA ALA A 83 -1.93 15.90 -4.10
C ALA A 83 -1.90 15.65 -5.62
N GLY A 84 -0.72 15.31 -6.15
CA GLY A 84 -0.56 14.97 -7.57
C GLY A 84 -1.39 13.77 -7.97
N PHE A 85 -1.41 12.73 -7.14
CA PHE A 85 -2.24 11.54 -7.37
C PHE A 85 -3.73 11.88 -7.36
N ARG A 86 -4.22 12.53 -6.30
CA ARG A 86 -5.64 12.93 -6.17
C ARG A 86 -6.13 13.81 -7.31
N SER A 87 -5.25 14.61 -7.92
CA SER A 87 -5.61 15.48 -9.05
C SER A 87 -5.84 14.73 -10.37
N ARG A 88 -5.37 13.48 -10.49
CA ARG A 88 -5.41 12.68 -11.72
C ARG A 88 -6.30 11.43 -11.60
N HIS A 89 -6.60 10.99 -10.39
CA HIS A 89 -7.26 9.72 -10.12
C HIS A 89 -8.56 9.90 -9.34
N GLY A 90 -9.57 9.10 -9.70
CA GLY A 90 -10.76 8.94 -8.88
C GLY A 90 -10.43 8.24 -7.57
N LEU A 91 -11.18 8.57 -6.52
CA LEU A 91 -11.04 7.97 -5.19
C LEU A 91 -12.27 7.11 -4.86
N PRO A 92 -12.12 6.02 -4.10
CA PRO A 92 -10.87 5.52 -3.54
C PRO A 92 -9.98 4.82 -4.58
N SER A 93 -8.69 4.68 -4.28
CA SER A 93 -7.67 4.04 -5.13
C SER A 93 -6.44 3.65 -4.30
N ILE A 94 -5.38 3.11 -4.92
CA ILE A 94 -4.11 2.72 -4.28
C ILE A 94 -3.00 3.58 -4.89
N SER A 95 -2.39 4.46 -4.09
CA SER A 95 -1.44 5.45 -4.60
C SER A 95 0.02 5.12 -4.34
N ALA A 96 0.31 4.27 -3.36
CA ALA A 96 1.69 3.99 -3.00
C ALA A 96 1.91 2.63 -2.36
N ILE A 97 3.14 2.14 -2.51
CA ILE A 97 3.67 0.96 -1.83
C ILE A 97 4.85 1.41 -0.97
N ALA A 98 4.77 1.11 0.32
CA ALA A 98 5.83 1.36 1.28
C ALA A 98 6.60 0.07 1.56
N PHE A 99 7.92 0.14 1.38
CA PHE A 99 8.85 -0.89 1.84
C PHE A 99 9.24 -0.62 3.29
N ARG A 100 9.40 -1.68 4.06
CA ARG A 100 9.97 -1.58 5.41
C ARG A 100 11.40 -1.08 5.30
N SER A 101 11.89 -0.34 6.28
CA SER A 101 13.29 0.07 6.29
C SER A 101 13.87 0.10 7.69
N ALA A 102 15.12 -0.35 7.80
CA ALA A 102 15.94 -0.14 8.99
C ALA A 102 16.87 1.08 8.84
N ASP A 103 17.08 1.58 7.62
CA ASP A 103 17.99 2.68 7.28
C ASP A 103 17.54 3.40 6.00
N ALA A 104 16.57 4.31 6.13
CA ALA A 104 16.04 5.05 4.97
C ALA A 104 17.09 5.96 4.31
N LEU A 105 18.16 6.35 5.02
CA LEU A 105 19.27 7.10 4.43
C LEU A 105 20.10 6.21 3.50
N GLY A 106 20.34 4.96 3.90
CA GLY A 106 20.94 3.92 3.08
C GLY A 106 20.09 3.60 1.84
N ASP A 107 18.78 3.46 2.01
CA ASP A 107 17.85 3.22 0.89
C ASP A 107 17.90 4.37 -0.13
N ARG A 108 17.87 5.62 0.35
CA ARG A 108 18.00 6.80 -0.51
C ARG A 108 19.32 6.81 -1.29
N ALA A 109 20.43 6.47 -0.65
CA ALA A 109 21.73 6.40 -1.31
C ALA A 109 21.74 5.30 -2.39
N SER A 110 21.18 4.13 -2.09
CA SER A 110 21.07 3.02 -3.05
C SER A 110 20.21 3.41 -4.27
N LEU A 111 19.07 4.06 -4.06
CA LEU A 111 18.22 4.55 -5.15
C LEU A 111 18.92 5.63 -5.98
N ALA A 112 19.68 6.53 -5.35
CA ALA A 112 20.43 7.56 -6.03
C ALA A 112 21.54 6.97 -6.94
N GLU A 113 22.25 5.96 -6.46
CA GLU A 113 23.25 5.21 -7.26
C GLU A 113 22.62 4.53 -8.48
N LYS A 114 21.37 4.04 -8.34
CA LYS A 114 20.58 3.44 -9.41
C LYS A 114 19.88 4.48 -10.31
N GLY A 115 20.06 5.78 -10.07
CA GLY A 115 19.46 6.86 -10.87
C GLY A 115 17.95 7.06 -10.67
N VAL A 116 17.35 6.36 -9.72
CA VAL A 116 15.89 6.34 -9.46
C VAL A 116 15.54 6.85 -8.07
N GLY A 117 16.41 7.65 -7.44
CA GLY A 117 16.19 8.23 -6.12
C GLY A 117 15.74 9.69 -6.16
N GLU A 118 14.86 10.06 -5.22
CA GLU A 118 14.66 11.46 -4.83
C GLU A 118 15.74 11.90 -3.84
N VAL A 119 16.02 13.20 -3.83
CA VAL A 119 17.02 13.77 -2.92
C VAL A 119 16.41 14.02 -1.56
N GLU A 120 15.16 14.46 -1.55
CA GLU A 120 14.36 14.84 -0.39
C GLU A 120 13.93 13.62 0.43
N LEU A 121 13.83 13.86 1.74
CA LEU A 121 13.30 12.92 2.73
C LEU A 121 12.08 13.56 3.40
N VAL A 122 11.21 12.72 3.96
CA VAL A 122 10.16 13.20 4.86
C VAL A 122 10.38 12.59 6.23
N GLU A 123 10.62 13.43 7.23
CA GLU A 123 10.66 13.01 8.64
C GLU A 123 9.48 13.63 9.39
N PHE A 124 8.84 12.83 10.22
CA PHE A 124 7.73 13.31 11.03
C PHE A 124 7.59 12.52 12.32
N SER A 125 6.93 13.14 13.30
CA SER A 125 6.51 12.49 14.54
C SER A 125 5.03 12.76 14.76
N ARG A 126 4.32 11.79 15.33
CA ARG A 126 2.94 11.96 15.75
C ARG A 126 2.74 11.40 17.15
N ASN A 127 2.01 12.17 17.95
CA ASN A 127 1.63 11.76 19.29
C ASN A 127 0.32 10.97 19.23
N PHE A 128 0.17 10.00 20.11
CA PHE A 128 -1.05 9.24 20.29
C PHE A 128 -1.17 8.86 21.77
N ARG A 129 -2.39 8.51 22.20
CA ARG A 129 -2.60 7.92 23.52
C ARG A 129 -2.63 6.41 23.43
N THR A 130 -1.90 5.75 24.31
CA THR A 130 -1.94 4.30 24.44
C THR A 130 -3.29 3.86 25.01
N PRO A 131 -3.66 2.57 24.90
CA PRO A 131 -4.84 2.04 25.58
C PRO A 131 -4.81 2.22 27.11
N ALA A 132 -3.61 2.34 27.70
CA ALA A 132 -3.42 2.64 29.12
C ALA A 132 -3.61 4.14 29.45
N GLY A 133 -3.87 5.00 28.46
CA GLY A 133 -4.06 6.44 28.60
C GLY A 133 -2.78 7.26 28.63
N GLU A 134 -1.62 6.65 28.39
CA GLU A 134 -0.33 7.32 28.40
C GLU A 134 -0.07 8.05 27.07
N ASP A 135 0.54 9.23 27.14
CA ASP A 135 0.99 9.92 25.93
C ASP A 135 2.25 9.23 25.38
N ALA A 136 2.20 8.84 24.12
CA ALA A 136 3.30 8.22 23.39
C ALA A 136 3.52 8.93 22.06
N SER A 137 4.73 8.80 21.50
CA SER A 137 5.08 9.36 20.20
C SER A 137 5.73 8.30 19.33
N VAL A 138 5.38 8.30 18.05
CA VAL A 138 6.06 7.52 17.02
C VAL A 138 6.64 8.47 15.98
N SER A 139 7.90 8.21 15.62
CA SER A 139 8.64 8.98 14.62
C SER A 139 9.02 8.10 13.45
N PHE A 140 9.07 8.68 12.25
CA PHE A 140 9.37 7.98 11.01
C PHE A 140 10.24 8.84 10.10
N ARG A 141 11.05 8.18 9.27
CA ARG A 141 11.77 8.76 8.12
C ARG A 141 11.38 8.01 6.86
N LEU A 142 11.06 8.77 5.82
CA LEU A 142 10.67 8.27 4.51
C LEU A 142 11.70 8.65 3.45
N ALA A 143 12.15 7.68 2.66
CA ALA A 143 12.94 7.89 1.45
C ALA A 143 12.15 7.44 0.23
N PHE A 144 12.22 8.20 -0.87
CA PHE A 144 11.33 7.98 -2.01
C PHE A 144 12.12 7.56 -3.26
N ALA A 145 11.55 6.62 -4.00
CA ALA A 145 11.93 6.45 -5.39
C ALA A 145 11.47 7.68 -6.18
N ARG A 146 12.26 8.04 -7.19
CA ARG A 146 11.95 9.08 -8.14
C ARG A 146 10.67 8.71 -8.85
N ALA A 147 9.79 9.68 -8.95
CA ALA A 147 8.73 9.60 -9.92
C ALA A 147 9.33 9.75 -11.31
N GLU A 148 9.11 8.76 -12.18
CA GLU A 148 9.10 9.00 -13.63
C GLU A 148 8.25 10.26 -13.94
N PRO A 149 8.25 10.82 -15.16
CA PRO A 149 7.47 12.04 -15.43
C PRO A 149 5.97 11.92 -15.11
N ASP A 150 5.43 10.69 -14.97
CA ASP A 150 4.04 10.43 -14.63
C ASP A 150 3.77 9.07 -13.94
N PRO A 151 4.18 8.82 -12.68
CA PRO A 151 3.83 7.57 -12.03
C PRO A 151 2.49 7.71 -11.33
N HIS A 152 1.60 6.80 -11.70
CA HIS A 152 0.36 6.52 -10.99
C HIS A 152 0.59 5.67 -9.73
N VAL A 153 1.84 5.53 -9.28
CA VAL A 153 2.22 4.84 -8.05
C VAL A 153 3.48 5.45 -7.45
N SER A 154 3.49 5.73 -6.16
CA SER A 154 4.69 6.12 -5.43
C SER A 154 5.29 4.91 -4.72
N PHE A 155 6.63 4.78 -4.78
CA PHE A 155 7.36 3.82 -3.96
C PHE A 155 8.21 4.57 -2.94
N PHE A 156 8.16 4.15 -1.69
CA PHE A 156 8.97 4.74 -0.63
C PHE A 156 9.37 3.72 0.44
N PHE A 157 10.39 4.06 1.21
CA PHE A 157 10.94 3.25 2.29
C PHE A 157 10.59 3.92 3.62
N CYS A 158 9.95 3.19 4.51
CA CYS A 158 9.49 3.68 5.80
C CYS A 158 10.37 3.15 6.94
N GLN A 159 11.19 4.03 7.52
CA GLN A 159 12.01 3.73 8.67
C GLN A 159 11.35 4.24 9.96
N PRO A 160 10.91 3.37 10.88
CA PRO A 160 10.55 3.80 12.22
C PRO A 160 11.80 4.28 12.97
N LEU A 161 11.73 5.47 13.57
CA LEU A 161 12.81 6.05 14.38
C LEU A 161 12.59 5.88 15.88
N HIS A 162 11.47 5.27 16.27
CA HIS A 162 11.10 5.02 17.66
C HIS A 162 11.65 3.67 18.13
N ALA A 163 12.14 3.60 19.37
CA ALA A 163 12.79 2.40 19.90
C ALA A 163 11.81 1.25 20.22
N LYS A 164 10.55 1.58 20.56
CA LYS A 164 9.52 0.61 20.92
C LYS A 164 8.28 0.84 20.07
N ALA A 165 7.93 -0.14 19.25
CA ALA A 165 6.70 -0.12 18.48
C ALA A 165 5.47 -0.18 19.41
N PRO A 166 4.37 0.53 19.08
CA PRO A 166 3.10 0.35 19.77
C PRO A 166 2.60 -1.08 19.61
N ASP A 167 2.00 -1.64 20.65
CA ASP A 167 1.31 -2.92 20.54
C ASP A 167 0.04 -2.76 19.69
N ARG A 168 -0.03 -3.55 18.61
CA ARG A 168 -1.14 -3.57 17.66
C ARG A 168 -1.84 -4.93 17.63
N SER A 169 -1.51 -5.85 18.53
CA SER A 169 -2.00 -7.24 18.52
C SER A 169 -3.53 -7.37 18.54
N ALA A 170 -4.22 -6.44 19.21
CA ALA A 170 -5.68 -6.39 19.23
C ALA A 170 -6.30 -5.97 17.88
N LEU A 171 -5.52 -5.34 17.00
CA LEU A 171 -5.97 -4.79 15.71
C LEU A 171 -5.69 -5.74 14.53
N THR A 172 -4.93 -6.83 14.73
CA THR A 172 -4.52 -7.75 13.66
C THR A 172 -5.46 -8.92 13.43
N ARG A 173 -6.52 -9.04 14.22
CA ARG A 173 -7.56 -10.07 14.05
C ARG A 173 -8.76 -9.47 13.35
N HIS A 174 -9.21 -10.12 12.29
CA HIS A 174 -10.31 -9.66 11.46
C HIS A 174 -11.44 -10.71 11.38
N PRO A 175 -12.71 -10.30 11.49
CA PRO A 175 -13.86 -11.17 11.22
C PRO A 175 -13.83 -11.87 9.87
N ASN A 176 -13.24 -11.26 8.84
CA ASN A 176 -13.10 -11.84 7.51
C ASN A 176 -11.97 -12.89 7.39
N GLY A 177 -11.22 -13.15 8.47
CA GLY A 177 -10.19 -14.20 8.49
C GLY A 177 -8.89 -13.86 7.78
N VAL A 178 -8.70 -12.62 7.32
CA VAL A 178 -7.43 -12.18 6.71
C VAL A 178 -6.29 -12.30 7.72
N SER A 179 -5.19 -12.90 7.28
CA SER A 179 -3.95 -13.08 8.06
C SER A 179 -2.78 -12.25 7.53
N GLY A 180 -2.77 -11.87 6.25
CA GLY A 180 -1.64 -11.19 5.65
C GLY A 180 -1.80 -10.83 4.18
N LEU A 181 -0.73 -10.28 3.61
CA LEU A 181 -0.62 -9.79 2.24
C LEU A 181 0.03 -10.84 1.34
N ALA A 182 -0.76 -11.51 0.50
CA ALA A 182 -0.25 -12.52 -0.43
C ALA A 182 0.48 -11.89 -1.63
N ARG A 183 -0.08 -10.82 -2.21
CA ARG A 183 0.42 -10.21 -3.45
C ARG A 183 -0.09 -8.78 -3.61
N ILE A 184 0.74 -7.93 -4.20
CA ILE A 184 0.31 -6.66 -4.78
C ILE A 184 0.31 -6.78 -6.31
N VAL A 185 -0.82 -6.50 -6.94
CA VAL A 185 -1.02 -6.58 -8.40
C VAL A 185 -0.87 -5.19 -8.99
N LEU A 186 0.10 -5.05 -9.90
CA LEU A 186 0.33 -3.86 -10.70
C LEU A 186 -0.04 -4.14 -12.15
N SER A 187 -0.64 -3.15 -12.82
CA SER A 187 -0.90 -3.22 -14.27
C SER A 187 -0.01 -2.23 -15.02
N ALA A 188 0.51 -2.64 -16.17
CA ALA A 188 1.17 -1.76 -17.12
C ALA A 188 0.95 -2.23 -18.55
N HIS A 189 0.86 -1.31 -19.52
CA HIS A 189 0.80 -1.67 -20.95
C HIS A 189 2.05 -2.44 -21.41
N SER A 190 3.20 -2.21 -20.78
CA SER A 190 4.44 -2.91 -21.08
C SER A 190 5.13 -3.28 -19.76
N PRO A 191 4.78 -4.44 -19.15
CA PRO A 191 5.33 -4.86 -17.86
C PRO A 191 6.85 -4.79 -17.79
N ASP A 192 7.56 -5.20 -18.85
CA ASP A 192 9.02 -5.16 -18.94
C ASP A 192 9.63 -3.76 -18.74
N LYS A 193 8.92 -2.67 -19.07
CA LYS A 193 9.42 -1.30 -18.84
C LYS A 193 9.50 -0.95 -17.35
N SER A 194 8.72 -1.62 -16.50
CA SER A 194 8.77 -1.42 -15.04
C SER A 194 9.89 -2.21 -14.36
N ARG A 195 10.59 -3.10 -15.09
CA ARG A 195 11.57 -4.04 -14.52
C ARG A 195 12.67 -3.34 -13.75
N GLU A 196 13.27 -2.31 -14.34
CA GLU A 196 14.42 -1.60 -13.73
C GLU A 196 14.02 -0.89 -12.44
N LEU A 197 12.93 -0.10 -12.48
CA LEU A 197 12.38 0.57 -11.31
C LEU A 197 12.02 -0.40 -10.20
N LEU A 198 11.28 -1.47 -10.51
CA LEU A 198 10.82 -2.43 -9.52
C LEU A 198 11.98 -3.25 -8.94
N THR A 199 12.98 -3.61 -9.74
CA THR A 199 14.23 -4.23 -9.24
C THR A 199 14.96 -3.26 -8.31
N ALA A 200 14.99 -1.97 -8.64
CA ALA A 200 15.70 -0.98 -7.83
C ALA A 200 15.06 -0.77 -6.45
N VAL A 201 13.73 -0.71 -6.37
CA VAL A 201 12.99 -0.48 -5.10
C VAL A 201 12.79 -1.74 -4.28
N SER A 202 12.71 -2.92 -4.89
CA SER A 202 12.55 -4.19 -4.15
C SER A 202 13.87 -4.85 -3.79
N ASP A 203 14.94 -4.58 -4.54
CA ASP A 203 16.16 -5.39 -4.54
C ASP A 203 15.91 -6.87 -4.91
N ALA A 204 14.75 -7.17 -5.49
CA ALA A 204 14.36 -8.50 -5.94
C ALA A 204 14.64 -8.66 -7.44
N ARG A 205 15.02 -9.89 -7.82
CA ARG A 205 15.11 -10.26 -9.23
C ARG A 205 13.71 -10.43 -9.80
N ALA A 206 13.50 -9.88 -10.98
CA ALA A 206 12.29 -10.08 -11.76
C ALA A 206 12.29 -11.44 -12.47
N ASP A 207 11.38 -12.33 -12.07
CA ASP A 207 11.06 -13.56 -12.79
C ASP A 207 9.97 -13.33 -13.83
N LYS A 208 9.93 -14.20 -14.86
CA LYS A 208 8.90 -14.12 -15.90
C LYS A 208 7.58 -14.67 -15.36
N GLY A 209 6.55 -13.83 -15.38
CA GLY A 209 5.17 -14.23 -15.10
C GLY A 209 4.46 -14.77 -16.35
N SER A 210 3.19 -15.12 -16.18
CA SER A 210 2.28 -15.47 -17.26
C SER A 210 2.13 -14.32 -18.26
N HIS A 211 1.93 -14.63 -19.55
CA HIS A 211 1.58 -13.65 -20.58
C HIS A 211 2.50 -12.42 -20.68
N GLY A 212 3.79 -12.57 -20.37
CA GLY A 212 4.76 -11.47 -20.41
C GLY A 212 4.73 -10.54 -19.19
N GLY A 213 4.04 -10.94 -18.12
CA GLY A 213 4.11 -10.28 -16.81
C GLY A 213 5.44 -10.50 -16.10
N LEU A 214 5.61 -9.82 -14.96
CA LEU A 214 6.78 -9.92 -14.08
C LEU A 214 6.37 -10.30 -12.66
N CYS A 215 7.15 -11.15 -12.03
CA CYS A 215 7.03 -11.47 -10.61
C CYS A 215 8.29 -11.03 -9.86
N PHE A 216 8.10 -10.39 -8.71
CA PHE A 216 9.17 -10.05 -7.78
C PHE A 216 8.83 -10.65 -6.42
N ASP A 217 9.51 -11.74 -6.07
CA ASP A 217 9.35 -12.38 -4.78
C ASP A 217 10.07 -11.56 -3.70
N LEU A 218 9.29 -11.09 -2.74
CA LEU A 218 9.75 -10.34 -1.57
C LEU A 218 9.72 -11.28 -0.35
N ALA A 219 10.32 -10.88 0.76
CA ALA A 219 10.43 -11.77 1.92
C ALA A 219 9.09 -12.10 2.58
N ASN A 220 8.09 -11.22 2.44
CA ASN A 220 6.76 -11.37 3.05
C ASN A 220 5.59 -11.38 2.06
N THR A 221 5.83 -11.12 0.77
CA THR A 221 4.78 -11.04 -0.26
C THR A 221 5.40 -11.06 -1.66
N MET A 222 4.63 -10.78 -2.71
CA MET A 222 5.17 -10.58 -4.05
C MET A 222 4.57 -9.37 -4.76
N LEU A 223 5.33 -8.75 -5.66
CA LEU A 223 4.80 -7.83 -6.66
C LEU A 223 4.54 -8.59 -7.96
N HIS A 224 3.33 -8.52 -8.48
CA HIS A 224 2.94 -9.15 -9.73
C HIS A 224 2.52 -8.08 -10.73
N VAL A 225 3.36 -7.85 -11.74
CA VAL A 225 3.10 -6.89 -12.82
C VAL A 225 2.49 -7.63 -13.99
N ILE A 226 1.29 -7.24 -14.38
CA ILE A 226 0.56 -7.87 -15.48
C ILE A 226 0.13 -6.87 -16.54
N SER A 227 -0.21 -7.37 -17.71
CA SER A 227 -0.85 -6.57 -18.76
C SER A 227 -2.31 -6.27 -18.41
N ASP A 228 -2.90 -5.26 -19.06
CA ASP A 228 -4.32 -4.96 -18.86
C ASP A 228 -5.24 -6.10 -19.32
N THR A 229 -4.85 -6.84 -20.36
CA THR A 229 -5.57 -8.03 -20.80
C THR A 229 -5.58 -9.09 -19.70
N SER A 230 -4.40 -9.38 -19.13
CA SER A 230 -4.28 -10.35 -18.03
C SER A 230 -4.99 -9.88 -16.76
N LEU A 231 -5.07 -8.57 -16.50
CA LEU A 231 -5.82 -8.02 -15.39
C LEU A 231 -7.33 -8.33 -15.49
N VAL A 232 -7.90 -8.16 -16.69
CA VAL A 232 -9.31 -8.52 -16.97
C VAL A 232 -9.51 -10.03 -16.84
N GLU A 233 -8.61 -10.85 -17.39
CA GLU A 233 -8.73 -12.30 -17.37
C GLU A 233 -8.56 -12.91 -15.96
N GLU A 234 -7.57 -12.44 -15.19
CA GLU A 234 -7.20 -13.03 -13.90
C GLU A 234 -8.00 -12.48 -12.71
N TYR A 235 -8.58 -11.27 -12.84
CA TYR A 235 -9.28 -10.59 -11.75
C TYR A 235 -10.63 -9.96 -12.15
N GLY A 236 -11.01 -9.98 -13.42
CA GLY A 236 -12.26 -9.35 -13.89
C GLY A 236 -12.29 -7.84 -13.69
N ALA A 237 -11.13 -7.21 -13.48
CA ALA A 237 -11.01 -5.77 -13.25
C ALA A 237 -10.90 -5.01 -14.57
N GLU A 238 -11.30 -3.74 -14.57
CA GLU A 238 -11.24 -2.91 -15.77
C GLU A 238 -9.77 -2.63 -16.20
N PRO A 239 -9.49 -2.51 -17.51
CA PRO A 239 -8.16 -2.13 -18.00
C PRO A 239 -7.65 -0.82 -17.40
N ASN A 240 -6.33 -0.68 -17.24
CA ASN A 240 -5.76 0.60 -16.80
C ASN A 240 -5.90 1.67 -17.89
N PRO A 241 -6.63 2.77 -17.66
CA PRO A 241 -6.79 3.80 -18.68
C PRO A 241 -5.56 4.70 -18.83
N SER A 242 -4.63 4.68 -17.86
CA SER A 242 -3.53 5.64 -17.82
C SER A 242 -2.29 5.21 -18.61
N GLY A 243 -2.17 3.91 -18.86
CA GLY A 243 -1.07 3.28 -19.59
C GLY A 243 0.30 3.23 -18.90
N GLY A 244 0.47 3.98 -17.82
CA GLY A 244 1.62 3.85 -16.91
C GLY A 244 1.49 2.64 -15.97
N LEU A 245 2.45 2.52 -15.05
CA LEU A 245 2.39 1.52 -13.97
C LEU A 245 1.42 1.98 -12.89
N CYS A 246 0.38 1.19 -12.63
CA CYS A 246 -0.62 1.45 -11.58
C CYS A 246 -0.72 0.25 -10.64
N VAL A 247 -0.95 0.49 -9.34
CA VAL A 247 -1.39 -0.58 -8.45
C VAL A 247 -2.89 -0.76 -8.64
N ARG A 248 -3.33 -1.98 -8.93
CA ARG A 248 -4.75 -2.28 -9.23
C ARG A 248 -5.38 -3.22 -8.23
N GLY A 249 -4.58 -4.05 -7.59
CA GLY A 249 -5.11 -5.12 -6.77
C GLY A 249 -4.25 -5.40 -5.56
N ILE A 250 -4.89 -5.76 -4.47
CA ILE A 250 -4.24 -6.34 -3.32
C ILE A 250 -4.87 -7.71 -3.07
N VAL A 251 -4.05 -8.75 -3.05
CA VAL A 251 -4.48 -10.12 -2.73
C VAL A 251 -4.09 -10.44 -1.29
N LEU A 252 -5.07 -10.85 -0.49
CA LEU A 252 -4.93 -11.13 0.92
C LEU A 252 -5.05 -12.63 1.18
N SER A 253 -4.22 -13.13 2.08
CA SER A 253 -4.30 -14.51 2.55
C SER A 253 -5.41 -14.66 3.59
N VAL A 254 -6.24 -15.68 3.42
CA VAL A 254 -7.24 -16.13 4.40
C VAL A 254 -7.05 -17.62 4.70
N SER A 255 -7.53 -18.07 5.86
CA SER A 255 -7.48 -19.50 6.24
C SER A 255 -8.71 -20.30 5.82
N ASP A 256 -9.82 -19.63 5.50
CA ASP A 256 -11.09 -20.26 5.11
C ASP A 256 -11.87 -19.33 4.18
N MET A 257 -11.94 -19.68 2.90
CA MET A 257 -12.63 -18.90 1.87
C MET A 257 -14.15 -18.90 2.04
N ALA A 258 -14.74 -19.97 2.59
CA ALA A 258 -16.17 -20.05 2.82
C ALA A 258 -16.59 -19.10 3.96
N ALA A 259 -15.83 -19.08 5.05
CA ALA A 259 -16.01 -18.15 6.17
C ALA A 259 -15.81 -16.69 5.71
N THR A 260 -14.76 -16.43 4.92
CA THR A 260 -14.50 -15.11 4.32
C THR A 260 -15.69 -14.66 3.48
N ARG A 261 -16.20 -15.51 2.58
CA ARG A 261 -17.36 -15.21 1.74
C ARG A 261 -18.61 -14.89 2.56
N ALA A 262 -18.87 -15.65 3.62
CA ALA A 262 -20.01 -15.43 4.50
C ALA A 262 -19.88 -14.08 5.24
N CYS A 263 -18.67 -13.73 5.70
CA CYS A 263 -18.39 -12.44 6.33
C CYS A 263 -18.65 -11.27 5.37
N LEU A 264 -18.13 -11.36 4.13
CA LEU A 264 -18.36 -10.35 3.09
C LEU A 264 -19.86 -10.19 2.79
N ALA A 265 -20.59 -11.30 2.67
CA ALA A 265 -22.04 -11.28 2.44
C ALA A 265 -22.81 -10.61 3.59
N ALA A 266 -22.41 -10.84 4.84
CA ALA A 266 -23.00 -10.18 6.01
C ALA A 266 -22.79 -8.66 6.00
N GLY A 267 -21.69 -8.19 5.41
CA GLY A 267 -21.43 -6.77 5.14
C GLY A 267 -22.13 -6.20 3.92
N GLY A 268 -22.96 -6.99 3.22
CA GLY A 268 -23.65 -6.60 1.99
C GLY A 268 -22.76 -6.62 0.74
N CYS A 269 -21.59 -7.27 0.80
CA CYS A 269 -20.69 -7.41 -0.33
C CYS A 269 -20.89 -8.76 -1.05
N SER A 270 -21.04 -8.72 -2.37
CA SER A 270 -21.14 -9.91 -3.22
C SER A 270 -19.87 -10.03 -4.07
N PRO A 271 -18.81 -10.72 -3.59
CA PRO A 271 -17.57 -10.87 -4.33
C PRO A 271 -17.75 -11.72 -5.60
N GLY A 272 -17.01 -11.39 -6.65
CA GLY A 272 -16.84 -12.28 -7.82
C GLY A 272 -15.93 -13.45 -7.48
N MET A 273 -16.18 -14.64 -8.06
CA MET A 273 -15.28 -15.79 -7.93
C MET A 273 -14.46 -15.93 -9.22
N ILE A 274 -13.17 -15.60 -9.17
CA ILE A 274 -12.29 -15.54 -10.35
C ILE A 274 -10.95 -16.17 -10.00
N GLY A 275 -10.52 -17.15 -10.81
CA GLY A 275 -9.22 -17.83 -10.59
C GLY A 275 -9.07 -18.47 -9.20
N GLY A 276 -10.17 -18.90 -8.58
CA GLY A 276 -10.17 -19.44 -7.21
C GLY A 276 -10.15 -18.39 -6.10
N ARG A 277 -10.27 -17.10 -6.44
CA ARG A 277 -10.24 -15.97 -5.50
C ARG A 277 -11.61 -15.32 -5.39
N LEU A 278 -11.90 -14.75 -4.22
CA LEU A 278 -13.00 -13.82 -4.03
C LEU A 278 -12.48 -12.43 -4.38
N VAL A 279 -13.01 -11.79 -5.42
CA VAL A 279 -12.58 -10.46 -5.86
C VAL A 279 -13.66 -9.43 -5.56
N VAL A 280 -13.27 -8.36 -4.86
CA VAL A 280 -14.12 -7.24 -4.47
C VAL A 280 -13.55 -5.96 -5.07
N PRO A 281 -14.18 -5.41 -6.12
CA PRO A 281 -13.88 -4.06 -6.58
C PRO A 281 -14.21 -3.05 -5.47
N PHE A 282 -13.36 -2.04 -5.29
CA PHE A 282 -13.62 -0.96 -4.35
C PHE A 282 -13.25 0.42 -4.88
N GLY A 283 -12.28 0.50 -5.80
CA GLY A 283 -11.74 1.77 -6.29
C GLY A 283 -12.50 2.36 -7.47
N ALA A 284 -12.53 3.69 -7.55
CA ALA A 284 -13.10 4.41 -8.70
C ALA A 284 -12.29 4.23 -9.99
N ASP A 285 -11.05 3.74 -9.88
CA ASP A 285 -10.15 3.38 -10.97
C ASP A 285 -10.15 1.86 -11.27
N GLY A 286 -11.15 1.13 -10.77
CA GLY A 286 -11.22 -0.32 -10.88
C GLY A 286 -10.26 -1.07 -9.95
N SER A 287 -9.71 -0.41 -8.92
CA SER A 287 -8.93 -1.10 -7.89
C SER A 287 -9.77 -2.13 -7.13
N PHE A 288 -9.15 -3.24 -6.73
CA PHE A 288 -9.82 -4.34 -6.05
C PHE A 288 -9.03 -4.90 -4.85
N ILE A 289 -9.74 -5.57 -3.96
CA ILE A 289 -9.19 -6.46 -2.95
C ILE A 289 -9.62 -7.87 -3.32
N ALA A 290 -8.67 -8.79 -3.37
CA ALA A 290 -8.92 -10.20 -3.58
C ALA A 290 -8.54 -11.00 -2.33
N PHE A 291 -9.23 -12.12 -2.11
CA PHE A 291 -8.96 -13.05 -1.02
C PHE A 291 -8.60 -14.40 -1.64
N GLU A 292 -7.51 -15.01 -1.18
CA GLU A 292 -7.11 -16.36 -1.57
C GLU A 292 -6.71 -17.19 -0.34
N GLU A 293 -6.99 -18.48 -0.41
CA GLU A 293 -6.64 -19.42 0.65
C GLU A 293 -5.14 -19.65 0.65
N SER A 294 -4.48 -19.45 1.80
CA SER A 294 -3.05 -19.76 1.93
C SER A 294 -2.88 -21.26 2.15
N PRO A 295 -1.96 -21.94 1.44
CA PRO A 295 -1.63 -23.32 1.76
C PRO A 295 -1.01 -23.37 3.17
N VAL A 296 -1.65 -24.11 4.06
CA VAL A 296 -1.21 -24.34 5.45
C VAL A 296 0.15 -25.02 5.51
#